data_AF-A0A5K8A7U4-F1
#
_entry.id   AF-A0A5K8A7U4-F1
#
_cell.length_a   1.000
_cell.length_b   1.000
_cell.length_c   1.000
_cell.angle_alpha   90.00
_cell.angle_beta   90.00
_cell.angle_gamma   90.00
#
_symmetry.space_group_name_H-M   'P 1'
#
loop_
_entity.id
_entity.type
_entity.pdbx_description
1 polymer ?
#
loop_
_entity_poly.entity_id
_entity_poly.type
_entity_poly.pdbx_seq_one_letter_code
_entity_poly.pdbx_strand_id
1 'polypeptide(L)' 'MQFSWKGLAIMDEQIKEHLKYLNKYHLHLLEARKVPYDEFIDNPIHYGSTERFFHLAIESCLNVGNRLID' A
#
# COMPACT_ATOMS: atom_id res chain seq x y z
N MET A 1 20.79 -1.59 -26.81
CA MET A 1 20.28 -2.14 -25.54
C MET A 1 19.08 -3.01 -25.88
N GLN A 2 19.15 -4.33 -25.71
CA GLN A 2 18.07 -5.24 -26.07
C GLN A 2 17.18 -5.43 -24.84
N PHE A 3 16.03 -4.74 -24.80
CA PHE A 3 15.07 -4.95 -23.73
C PHE A 3 14.47 -6.35 -23.85
N SER A 4 14.53 -7.11 -22.76
CA SER A 4 13.86 -8.40 -22.67
C SER A 4 12.37 -8.16 -22.39
N TRP A 5 11.51 -8.58 -23.32
CA TRP A 5 10.05 -8.57 -23.14
C TRP A 5 9.60 -9.28 -21.87
N LYS A 6 10.34 -10.31 -21.45
CA LYS A 6 10.08 -11.03 -20.19
C LYS A 6 10.35 -10.15 -18.98
N GLY A 7 11.40 -9.31 -19.02
CA GLY A 7 11.72 -8.38 -17.93
C GLY A 7 10.67 -7.28 -17.77
N LEU A 8 10.21 -6.70 -18.89
CA LEU A 8 9.14 -5.71 -18.91
C LEU A 8 7.82 -6.28 -18.36
N ALA A 9 7.43 -7.48 -18.79
CA ALA A 9 6.22 -8.13 -18.30
C ALA A 9 6.28 -8.45 -16.79
N ILE A 10 7.45 -8.85 -16.28
CA ILE A 10 7.66 -9.10 -14.84
C ILE A 10 7.51 -7.79 -14.06
N MET A 11 8.12 -6.71 -14.53
CA MET A 11 8.03 -5.38 -13.92
C MET A 11 6.57 -4.88 -13.86
N ASP A 12 5.82 -5.02 -14.95
CA ASP A 12 4.41 -4.64 -15.02
C ASP A 12 3.56 -5.41 -14.00
N GLU A 13 3.75 -6.72 -13.88
CA GLU A 13 2.99 -7.53 -12.91
C GLU A 13 3.32 -7.14 -11.47
N GLN A 14 4.60 -6.88 -11.23
CA GLN A 14 5.11 -6.39 -9.95
C GLN A 14 4.53 -5.03 -9.55
N ILE A 15 4.41 -4.09 -10.49
CA ILE A 15 3.75 -2.80 -10.25
C ILE A 15 2.26 -3.00 -9.97
N LYS A 16 1.57 -3.82 -10.77
CA LYS A 16 0.14 -4.14 -10.55
C LYS A 16 -0.11 -4.74 -9.18
N GLU A 17 0.77 -5.62 -8.71
CA GLU A 17 0.69 -6.25 -7.40
C GLU A 17 0.69 -5.20 -6.27
N HIS A 18 1.64 -4.25 -6.28
CA HIS A 18 1.65 -3.19 -5.26
C HIS A 18 0.49 -2.22 -5.39
N LEU A 19 -0.02 -1.96 -6.59
CA LEU A 19 -1.23 -1.15 -6.76
C LEU A 19 -2.46 -1.84 -6.15
N LYS A 20 -2.58 -3.16 -6.26
CA LYS A 20 -3.64 -3.93 -5.57
C LYS A 20 -3.51 -3.83 -4.06
N TYR A 21 -2.28 -3.97 -3.53
CA TYR A 21 -2.02 -3.80 -2.09
C TYR A 21 -2.32 -2.39 -1.61
N LEU A 22 -1.85 -1.36 -2.33
CA LEU A 22 -2.14 0.04 -2.03
C LEU A 22 -3.64 0.28 -1.95
N ASN A 23 -4.40 -0.17 -2.93
CA ASN A 23 -5.86 -0.04 -2.92
C ASN A 23 -6.49 -0.75 -1.71
N LYS A 24 -6.05 -1.99 -1.41
CA LYS A 24 -6.53 -2.73 -0.24
C LYS A 24 -6.29 -1.95 1.06
N TYR A 25 -5.07 -1.45 1.28
CA TYR A 25 -4.75 -0.70 2.49
C TYR A 25 -5.48 0.65 2.54
N HIS A 26 -5.64 1.32 1.41
CA HIS A 26 -6.43 2.54 1.32
C HIS A 26 -7.88 2.32 1.75
N LEU A 27 -8.52 1.25 1.29
CA LEU A 27 -9.88 0.90 1.72
C LEU A 27 -9.96 0.64 3.22
N HIS A 28 -9.00 -0.08 3.81
CA HIS A 28 -8.96 -0.26 5.27
C HIS A 28 -8.80 1.07 6.03
N LEU A 29 -8.00 2.01 5.52
CA LEU A 29 -7.85 3.34 6.12
C LEU A 29 -9.14 4.16 6.02
N LEU A 30 -9.89 4.04 4.91
CA LEU A 30 -11.20 4.69 4.78
C LEU A 30 -12.22 4.13 5.77
N GLU A 31 -12.19 2.83 6.07
CA GLU A 31 -13.00 2.23 7.11
C GLU A 31 -12.58 2.72 8.51
N ALA A 32 -11.28 2.78 8.79
CA ALA A 32 -10.77 3.29 10.07
C ALA A 32 -11.22 4.75 10.34
N ARG A 33 -11.30 5.58 9.30
CA ARG A 33 -11.78 6.97 9.39
C ARG A 33 -13.24 7.10 9.85
N LYS A 34 -14.03 6.04 9.80
CA LYS A 34 -15.43 6.05 10.27
C LYS A 34 -15.56 5.95 11.79
N VAL A 35 -14.49 5.55 12.48
CA VAL A 35 -14.47 5.43 13.95
C VAL A 35 -14.28 6.82 14.57
N PRO A 36 -15.08 7.22 15.58
CA PRO A 36 -14.86 8.46 16.32
C PRO A 36 -13.45 8.52 16.93
N TYR A 37 -12.87 9.72 17.01
CA TYR A 37 -11.49 9.90 17.46
C TYR A 37 -11.22 9.32 18.86
N ASP A 38 -12.11 9.58 19.82
CA ASP A 38 -11.94 9.10 21.19
C ASP A 38 -11.97 7.57 21.26
N GLU A 39 -12.89 6.93 20.52
CA GLU A 39 -12.97 5.47 20.41
C GLU A 39 -11.75 4.87 19.68
N PHE A 40 -11.19 5.62 18.72
CA PHE A 40 -10.03 5.20 17.95
C PHE A 40 -8.76 5.23 18.80
N ILE A 41 -8.52 6.30 19.56
CA ILE A 41 -7.30 6.47 20.35
C ILE A 41 -7.30 5.59 21.60
N ASP A 42 -8.46 5.32 22.19
CA ASP A 42 -8.60 4.49 23.39
C ASP A 42 -8.60 2.98 23.08
N ASN A 43 -8.60 2.57 21.81
CA ASN A 43 -8.50 1.18 21.40
C ASN A 43 -7.14 0.89 20.71
N PRO A 44 -6.15 0.34 21.43
CA PRO A 44 -4.81 0.07 20.88
C PRO A 44 -4.80 -0.88 19.67
N ILE A 45 -5.79 -1.77 19.56
CA ILE A 45 -5.89 -2.69 18.41
C ILE A 45 -6.34 -1.92 17.16
N HIS A 46 -7.34 -1.05 17.29
CA HIS A 46 -7.78 -0.21 16.17
C HIS A 46 -6.71 0.81 15.76
N TYR A 47 -6.11 1.49 16.72
CA TYR A 47 -5.01 2.42 16.46
C TYR A 47 -3.83 1.73 15.78
N GLY A 48 -3.30 0.65 16.37
CA GLY A 48 -2.11 -0.04 15.87
C GLY A 48 -2.33 -0.72 14.52
N SER A 49 -3.51 -1.29 14.28
CA SER A 49 -3.83 -1.87 12.96
C SER A 49 -3.92 -0.78 11.88
N THR A 50 -4.49 0.37 12.20
CA THR A 50 -4.58 1.51 11.27
C THR A 50 -3.21 2.09 10.95
N GLU A 51 -2.35 2.25 11.95
CA GLU A 51 -0.95 2.64 11.76
C GLU A 51 -0.22 1.66 10.83
N ARG A 52 -0.40 0.35 11.04
CA ARG A 52 0.21 -0.67 10.18
C ARG A 52 -0.31 -0.60 8.74
N PHE A 53 -1.61 -0.41 8.53
CA PHE A 53 -2.16 -0.24 7.18
C PHE A 53 -1.63 1.02 6.49
N PHE A 54 -1.45 2.11 7.24
CA PHE A 54 -0.88 3.34 6.70
C PHE A 54 0.58 3.15 6.27
N HIS A 55 1.38 2.50 7.11
CA HIS A 55 2.75 2.14 6.78
C HIS A 55 2.84 1.27 5.52
N LEU A 56 2.00 0.22 5.42
CA LEU A 56 1.97 -0.69 4.27
C LEU A 56 1.54 0.01 2.97
N ALA A 57 0.65 1.02 3.05
CA ALA A 57 0.28 1.86 1.92
C ALA A 57 1.48 2.67 1.42
N ILE A 58 2.25 3.28 2.34
CA ILE A 58 3.48 4.02 2.01
C ILE A 58 4.51 3.08 1.37
N GLU A 59 4.75 1.91 1.93
CA GLU A 59 5.67 0.91 1.36
C GLU A 59 5.25 0.50 -0.05
N SER A 60 3.95 0.33 -0.31
CA SER A 60 3.44 0.01 -1.66
C SER A 60 3.74 1.14 -2.65
N CYS A 61 3.56 2.41 -2.24
CA CYS A 61 3.93 3.57 -3.07
C CYS A 61 5.43 3.62 -3.36
N LEU A 62 6.27 3.40 -2.35
CA LEU A 62 7.74 3.40 -2.51
C LEU A 62 8.18 2.28 -3.46
N ASN A 63 7.61 1.09 -3.34
CA ASN A 63 7.92 -0.04 -4.22
C ASN A 63 7.54 0.23 -5.69
N VAL A 64 6.39 0.89 -5.93
CA VAL A 64 6.02 1.33 -7.28
C VAL A 64 6.98 2.41 -7.77
N GLY A 65 7.25 3.43 -6.96
CA GLY A 65 8.14 4.54 -7.31
C GLY A 65 9.55 4.08 -7.67
N ASN A 66 10.15 3.23 -6.85
CA ASN A 66 11.49 2.67 -7.11
C ASN A 66 11.52 1.92 -8.45
N ARG A 67 10.50 1.12 -8.76
CA ARG A 67 10.42 0.38 -10.03
C ARG A 67 10.18 1.23 -11.27
N LEU A 68 9.63 2.43 -11.12
CA LEU A 68 9.44 3.37 -12.23
C LEU A 68 10.70 4.18 -12.52
N ILE A 69 11.56 4.36 -11.52
CA ILE A 69 12.80 5.14 -11.63
C ILE A 69 13.97 4.24 -12.05
N ASP A 70 14.01 2.99 -11.58
CA ASP A 70 15.03 1.97 -11.90
C ASP A 70 14.91 1.43 -13.34
#